data_AF-A0A358TZU4-F1
#
_entry.id   AF-A0A358TZU4-F1
#
_cell.length_a   1.000
_cell.length_b   1.000
_cell.length_c   1.000
_cell.angle_alpha   90.00
_cell.angle_beta   90.00
_cell.angle_gamma   90.00
#
_symmetry.space_group_name_H-M   'P 1'
#
loop_
_entity.id
_entity.type
_entity.pdbx_description
1 polymer ?
#
loop_
_entity_poly.entity_id
_entity_poly.type
_entity_poly.pdbx_seq_one_letter_code
_entity_poly.pdbx_strand_id
1 'polypeptide(L)'
;MKRIFLGISVVLAVFISGFLFKSFSAPSLATTSIEDALKNQWGIIGQTIHIEPIEDQVVVFSKKGTGDSYTLRSDFVRRNLFGWKWVWGGGFGGYTGQYIEQVPGITSPLLWGELRNNKIQKVKVTNVSKGNFYEAKTVSYLDTRIWFVFPSKNDKVLNIEGISEKGEVIDSQKIDRSKDLHPDIMFGEKK
;
A
#
# COMPACT_ATOMS: atom_id res chain seq x y z
N MET A 1 65.73 36.57 26.18
CA MET A 1 66.13 35.88 24.93
C MET A 1 64.99 34.94 24.55
N LYS A 2 64.11 35.36 23.63
CA LYS A 2 64.05 34.91 22.22
C LYS A 2 63.93 33.37 22.13
N ARG A 3 62.68 32.87 22.04
CA ARG A 3 62.00 32.46 20.78
C ARG A 3 62.63 31.21 20.19
N ILE A 4 61.89 30.10 20.22
CA ILE A 4 61.67 29.08 19.17
C ILE A 4 60.96 27.93 19.88
N PHE A 5 59.64 27.82 19.72
CA PHE A 5 58.88 26.56 19.67
C PHE A 5 57.44 26.93 19.28
N LEU A 6 57.33 27.71 18.22
CA LEU A 6 56.07 28.01 17.52
C LEU A 6 56.27 27.50 16.10
N GLY A 7 56.15 26.18 15.91
CA GLY A 7 56.50 25.59 14.62
C GLY A 7 56.23 24.11 14.43
N ILE A 8 55.47 23.45 15.32
CA ILE A 8 55.04 22.05 15.10
C ILE A 8 53.52 21.86 15.34
N SER A 9 52.80 22.85 15.88
CA SER A 9 51.34 22.73 16.04
C SER A 9 50.51 23.08 14.81
N VAL A 10 51.09 23.69 13.77
CA VAL A 10 50.33 24.09 12.56
C VAL A 10 50.41 23.04 11.44
N VAL A 11 51.41 22.15 11.44
CA VAL A 11 51.50 21.09 10.42
C VAL A 11 50.59 19.89 10.76
N LEU A 12 50.28 19.65 12.04
CA LEU A 12 49.28 18.65 12.41
C LEU A 12 47.83 19.14 12.18
N ALA A 13 47.60 20.46 12.20
CA ALA A 13 46.27 21.03 11.98
C ALA A 13 45.82 20.99 10.51
N VAL A 14 46.74 20.84 9.55
CA VAL A 14 46.40 20.80 8.10
C VAL A 14 46.30 19.37 7.56
N PHE A 15 46.85 18.37 8.24
CA PHE A 15 46.61 16.96 7.88
C PHE A 15 45.35 16.35 8.53
N ILE A 16 44.83 16.97 9.59
CA ILE A 16 43.57 16.55 10.22
C ILE A 16 42.35 17.14 9.49
N SER A 17 42.48 18.26 8.79
CA SER A 17 41.38 18.85 8.00
C SER A 17 41.12 18.14 6.66
N GLY A 18 42.10 17.39 6.14
CA GLY A 18 41.96 16.64 4.87
C GLY A 18 41.55 15.18 5.02
N PHE A 19 41.70 14.59 6.22
CA PHE A 19 41.43 13.17 6.46
C PHE A 19 40.24 12.89 7.38
N LEU A 20 39.71 13.90 8.07
CA LEU A 20 38.44 13.77 8.82
C LEU A 20 37.19 14.16 7.99
N PHE A 21 37.36 14.64 6.75
CA PHE A 21 36.24 14.97 5.85
C PHE A 21 35.94 13.89 4.79
N LYS A 22 36.54 12.69 4.91
CA LYS A 22 36.27 11.55 4.02
C LYS A 22 35.97 10.23 4.72
N SER A 23 35.67 10.26 6.03
CA SER A 23 35.43 9.02 6.80
C SER A 23 34.28 9.08 7.80
N PHE A 24 33.48 10.16 7.80
CA PHE A 24 32.15 10.14 8.40
C PHE A 24 31.08 10.16 7.29
N SER A 25 31.24 9.23 6.35
CA SER A 25 30.08 8.65 5.68
C SER A 25 29.37 7.81 6.75
N ALA A 26 28.55 8.46 7.58
CA ALA A 26 27.57 7.73 8.38
C ALA A 26 26.86 6.74 7.44
N PRO A 27 26.73 5.47 7.82
CA PRO A 27 26.09 4.48 6.96
C PRO A 27 24.65 4.95 6.66
N SER A 28 24.36 5.25 5.39
CA SER A 28 23.04 5.34 4.71
C SER A 28 21.77 5.57 5.56
N LEU A 29 21.74 6.56 6.44
CA LEU A 29 20.56 6.91 7.25
C LEU A 29 19.86 8.15 6.69
N ALA A 30 19.24 8.03 5.50
CA ALA A 30 18.23 8.92 4.87
C ALA A 30 18.34 8.73 3.34
N THR A 31 17.41 8.19 2.57
CA THR A 31 15.95 8.10 2.66
C THR A 31 15.50 6.81 1.95
N THR A 32 15.14 5.74 2.65
CA THR A 32 14.52 4.58 1.98
C THR A 32 13.10 4.96 1.62
N SER A 33 12.81 5.13 0.33
CA SER A 33 11.48 5.50 -0.15
C SER A 33 10.47 4.36 0.07
N ILE A 34 9.18 4.61 -0.20
CA ILE A 34 8.18 3.54 -0.20
C ILE A 34 8.57 2.44 -1.20
N GLU A 35 9.07 2.84 -2.37
CA GLU A 35 9.55 1.94 -3.41
C GLU A 35 10.72 1.09 -2.92
N ASP A 36 11.68 1.66 -2.18
CA ASP A 36 12.79 0.90 -1.61
C ASP A 36 12.31 -0.13 -0.59
N ALA A 37 11.35 0.24 0.26
CA ALA A 37 10.76 -0.67 1.24
C ALA A 37 10.12 -1.89 0.55
N LEU A 38 9.40 -1.66 -0.55
CA LEU A 38 8.78 -2.71 -1.34
C LEU A 38 9.80 -3.51 -2.17
N LYS A 39 10.81 -2.85 -2.72
CA LYS A 39 11.90 -3.50 -3.48
C LYS A 39 12.72 -4.42 -2.60
N ASN A 40 13.02 -4.00 -1.37
CA ASN A 40 13.73 -4.82 -0.40
C ASN A 40 12.94 -6.07 0.00
N GLN A 41 11.60 -5.98 0.04
CA GLN A 41 10.74 -7.12 0.37
C GLN A 41 10.54 -8.07 -0.83
N TRP A 42 10.35 -7.53 -2.04
CA TRP A 42 9.85 -8.30 -3.20
C TRP A 42 10.84 -8.41 -4.37
N GLY A 43 12.01 -7.76 -4.29
CA GLY A 43 13.03 -7.68 -5.34
C GLY A 43 12.64 -6.76 -6.51
N ILE A 44 11.56 -7.11 -7.21
CA ILE A 44 10.99 -6.30 -8.31
C ILE A 44 9.57 -5.89 -7.92
N ILE A 45 9.36 -4.58 -7.83
CA ILE A 45 8.06 -3.97 -7.58
C ILE A 45 7.24 -3.95 -8.87
N GLY A 46 5.93 -4.14 -8.73
CA GLY A 46 4.98 -3.90 -9.82
C GLY A 46 4.83 -2.40 -10.08
N GLN A 47 4.02 -2.07 -11.07
CA GLN A 47 3.57 -0.71 -11.32
C GLN A 47 2.64 -0.25 -10.19
N THR A 48 2.99 0.85 -9.53
CA THR A 48 2.13 1.48 -8.51
C THR A 48 0.89 2.10 -9.17
N ILE A 49 -0.29 1.71 -8.68
CA ILE A 49 -1.59 2.23 -9.10
C ILE A 49 -2.00 3.40 -8.21
N HIS A 50 -1.89 3.21 -6.89
CA HIS A 50 -2.33 4.19 -5.90
C HIS A 50 -1.59 3.99 -4.58
N ILE A 51 -1.40 5.08 -3.83
CA ILE A 51 -0.88 5.07 -2.45
C ILE A 51 -1.93 5.76 -1.58
N GLU A 52 -2.47 5.02 -0.62
CA GLU A 52 -3.49 5.52 0.30
C GLU A 52 -2.93 5.61 1.73
N PRO A 53 -2.92 6.80 2.35
CA PRO A 53 -2.63 6.93 3.77
C PRO A 53 -3.71 6.28 4.65
N ILE A 54 -3.29 5.53 5.66
CA ILE A 54 -4.19 4.96 6.65
C ILE A 54 -3.50 4.85 8.02
N GLU A 55 -4.08 5.53 9.01
CA GLU A 55 -3.50 5.66 10.35
C GLU A 55 -2.03 6.14 10.29
N ASP A 56 -1.08 5.39 10.86
CA ASP A 56 0.36 5.70 10.82
C ASP A 56 1.11 5.02 9.65
N GLN A 57 0.37 4.43 8.70
CA GLN A 57 0.90 3.66 7.58
C GLN A 57 0.37 4.18 6.24
N VAL A 58 0.85 3.56 5.16
CA VAL A 58 0.25 3.70 3.84
C VAL A 58 0.05 2.31 3.24
N VAL A 59 -1.03 2.13 2.50
CA VAL A 59 -1.22 0.95 1.64
C VAL A 59 -0.88 1.34 0.20
N VAL A 60 -0.04 0.52 -0.43
CA VAL A 60 0.38 0.68 -1.81
C VAL A 60 -0.33 -0.37 -2.65
N PHE A 61 -1.16 0.08 -3.58
CA PHE A 61 -1.78 -0.78 -4.58
C PHE A 61 -0.89 -0.85 -5.80
N SER A 62 -0.55 -2.05 -6.26
CA SER A 62 0.31 -2.24 -7.43
C SER A 62 -0.10 -3.41 -8.32
N LYS A 63 0.28 -3.36 -9.59
CA LYS A 63 0.09 -4.40 -10.60
C LYS A 63 1.44 -4.97 -11.02
N LYS A 64 1.61 -6.28 -10.93
CA LYS A 64 2.81 -6.98 -11.42
C LYS A 64 2.42 -7.96 -12.51
N GLY A 65 3.09 -7.89 -13.66
CA GLY A 65 2.75 -8.68 -14.85
C GLY A 65 2.05 -7.83 -15.92
N THR A 66 1.76 -8.44 -17.06
CA THR A 66 1.17 -7.79 -18.24
C THR A 66 0.14 -8.70 -18.92
N GLY A 67 -0.76 -8.11 -19.71
CA GLY A 67 -1.84 -8.84 -20.39
C GLY A 67 -2.79 -9.48 -19.37
N ASP A 68 -3.19 -10.73 -19.63
CA ASP A 68 -4.11 -11.49 -18.77
C ASP A 68 -3.42 -12.20 -17.61
N SER A 69 -2.08 -12.20 -17.56
CA SER A 69 -1.30 -12.83 -16.50
C SER A 69 -0.64 -11.77 -15.63
N TYR A 70 -1.42 -11.26 -14.67
CA TYR A 70 -0.96 -10.29 -13.69
C TYR A 70 -1.47 -10.62 -12.29
N THR A 71 -0.79 -10.04 -11.31
CA THR A 71 -1.17 -10.05 -9.90
C THR A 71 -1.40 -8.62 -9.46
N LEU A 72 -2.53 -8.38 -8.82
CA LEU A 72 -2.76 -7.13 -8.08
C LEU A 72 -2.32 -7.33 -6.64
N ARG A 73 -1.67 -6.34 -6.07
CA ARG A 73 -1.15 -6.37 -4.71
C ARG A 73 -1.59 -5.15 -3.91
N SER A 74 -1.75 -5.37 -2.61
CA SER A 74 -1.85 -4.33 -1.59
C SER A 74 -0.77 -4.58 -0.56
N ASP A 75 0.16 -3.64 -0.43
CA ASP A 75 1.31 -3.75 0.48
C ASP A 75 1.30 -2.58 1.46
N PHE A 76 1.21 -2.89 2.75
CA PHE A 76 1.23 -1.93 3.85
C PHE A 76 2.67 -1.64 4.24
N VAL A 77 3.03 -0.36 4.22
CA VAL A 77 4.34 0.11 4.66
C VAL A 77 4.18 1.18 5.73
N ARG A 78 5.07 1.15 6.72
CA ARG A 78 5.07 2.07 7.84
C ARG A 78 6.40 2.80 7.92
N ARG A 79 6.35 4.09 8.26
CA ARG A 79 7.54 4.89 8.52
C ARG A 79 8.03 4.67 9.95
N ASN A 80 9.32 4.44 10.12
CA ASN A 80 10.01 4.45 11.41
C ASN A 80 11.22 5.39 11.38
N LEU A 81 12.01 5.43 12.46
CA LEU A 81 13.20 6.29 12.57
C LEU A 81 14.30 5.96 11.52
N PHE A 82 14.24 4.79 10.90
CA PHE A 82 15.19 4.32 9.88
C PHE A 82 14.63 4.36 8.44
N GLY A 83 13.43 4.94 8.24
CA GLY A 83 12.79 5.08 6.93
C GLY A 83 11.51 4.26 6.78
N TRP A 84 11.12 3.96 5.54
CA TRP A 84 9.92 3.15 5.26
C TRP A 84 10.24 1.65 5.35
N LYS A 85 9.32 0.86 5.92
CA LYS A 85 9.45 -0.59 6.04
C LYS A 85 8.13 -1.28 5.70
N TRP A 86 8.20 -2.40 4.98
CA TRP A 86 7.06 -3.28 4.76
C TRP A 86 6.59 -3.93 6.07
N VAL A 87 5.27 -3.93 6.28
CA VAL A 87 4.64 -4.46 7.49
C VAL A 87 3.82 -5.70 7.17
N TRP A 88 2.98 -5.60 6.16
CA TRP A 88 2.05 -6.65 5.75
C TRP A 88 1.66 -6.45 4.30
N GLY A 89 1.10 -7.46 3.67
CA GLY A 89 0.60 -7.32 2.32
C GLY A 89 0.04 -8.62 1.79
N GLY A 90 -0.66 -8.50 0.68
CA GLY A 90 -1.26 -9.62 -0.02
C GLY A 90 -1.44 -9.26 -1.48
N GLY A 91 -1.58 -10.27 -2.31
CA GLY A 91 -1.97 -10.08 -3.69
C GLY A 91 -2.86 -11.21 -4.15
N PHE A 92 -3.55 -10.97 -5.25
CA PHE A 92 -4.42 -11.93 -5.87
C PHE A 92 -4.25 -11.93 -7.39
N GLY A 93 -4.52 -13.08 -7.99
CA GLY A 93 -4.63 -13.31 -9.42
C GLY A 93 -5.63 -14.44 -9.64
N GLY A 94 -6.46 -14.34 -10.68
CA GLY A 94 -7.56 -15.30 -10.94
C GLY A 94 -8.91 -14.93 -10.31
N TYR A 95 -8.95 -13.96 -9.40
CA TYR A 95 -10.18 -13.32 -8.89
C TYR A 95 -10.08 -11.80 -9.08
N THR A 96 -11.11 -11.04 -8.68
CA THR A 96 -11.13 -9.58 -8.77
C THR A 96 -11.04 -8.85 -7.44
N GLY A 97 -10.97 -9.53 -6.30
CA GLY A 97 -10.79 -8.82 -5.04
C GLY A 97 -10.26 -9.68 -3.90
N GLN A 98 -9.95 -9.00 -2.80
CA GLN A 98 -9.46 -9.62 -1.58
C GLN A 98 -9.97 -8.88 -0.34
N TYR A 99 -10.17 -9.64 0.73
CA TYR A 99 -10.39 -9.13 2.07
C TYR A 99 -9.16 -9.37 2.95
N ILE A 100 -8.57 -8.32 3.51
CA ILE A 100 -7.46 -8.39 4.47
C ILE A 100 -7.98 -8.00 5.84
N GLU A 101 -8.18 -8.99 6.71
CA GLU A 101 -8.80 -8.78 8.02
C GLU A 101 -7.93 -7.98 8.99
N GLN A 102 -6.64 -8.29 9.04
CA GLN A 102 -5.77 -7.76 10.08
C GLN A 102 -4.42 -7.40 9.50
N VAL A 103 -4.07 -6.14 9.70
CA VAL A 103 -2.74 -5.60 9.46
C VAL A 103 -2.23 -5.09 10.81
N PRO A 104 -1.00 -5.44 11.22
CA PRO A 104 -0.43 -4.92 12.46
C PRO A 104 -0.54 -3.40 12.53
N GLY A 105 -1.19 -2.90 13.58
CA GLY A 105 -1.43 -1.48 13.84
C GLY A 105 -2.31 -0.75 12.81
N ILE A 106 -3.18 -1.46 12.09
CA ILE A 106 -4.36 -0.88 11.45
C ILE A 106 -5.60 -1.48 12.10
N THR A 107 -6.56 -0.64 12.48
CA THR A 107 -7.80 -1.06 13.16
C THR A 107 -8.86 -1.61 12.21
N SER A 108 -8.93 -1.06 11.00
CA SER A 108 -9.93 -1.41 10.00
C SER A 108 -9.38 -2.42 8.98
N PRO A 109 -10.09 -3.52 8.72
CA PRO A 109 -9.82 -4.38 7.58
C PRO A 109 -9.78 -3.62 6.26
N LEU A 110 -9.12 -4.19 5.25
CA LEU A 110 -9.16 -3.70 3.88
C LEU A 110 -10.01 -4.65 3.04
N LEU A 111 -11.04 -4.11 2.40
CA LEU A 111 -11.78 -4.79 1.35
C LEU A 111 -11.53 -4.04 0.04
N TRP A 112 -10.96 -4.72 -0.95
CA TRP A 112 -10.55 -4.08 -2.19
C TRP A 112 -10.57 -5.03 -3.37
N GLY A 113 -10.51 -4.46 -4.57
CA GLY A 113 -10.46 -5.25 -5.78
C GLY A 113 -10.27 -4.42 -7.04
N GLU A 114 -10.27 -5.12 -8.16
CA GLU A 114 -10.28 -4.58 -9.50
C GLU A 114 -11.71 -4.39 -10.01
N LEU A 115 -11.91 -3.37 -10.84
CA LEU A 115 -13.15 -3.16 -11.60
C LEU A 115 -12.88 -3.39 -13.09
N ARG A 116 -13.19 -4.59 -13.59
CA ARG A 116 -13.07 -4.94 -15.01
C ARG A 116 -14.28 -4.51 -15.83
N ASN A 117 -15.46 -4.41 -15.20
CA ASN A 117 -16.67 -3.88 -15.81
C ASN A 117 -16.66 -2.35 -15.83
N ASN A 118 -16.54 -1.76 -17.02
CA ASN A 118 -16.50 -0.31 -17.21
C ASN A 118 -17.85 0.40 -16.96
N LYS A 119 -18.97 -0.32 -16.92
CA LYS A 119 -20.30 0.25 -16.63
C LYS A 119 -20.46 0.62 -15.16
N ILE A 120 -19.74 -0.06 -14.27
CA ILE A 120 -19.72 0.27 -12.83
C ILE A 120 -19.01 1.62 -12.66
N GLN A 121 -19.67 2.60 -12.08
CA GLN A 121 -19.10 3.92 -11.77
C GLN A 121 -18.81 4.09 -10.28
N LYS A 122 -19.63 3.50 -9.42
CA LYS A 122 -19.49 3.56 -7.96
C LYS A 122 -19.54 2.17 -7.37
N VAL A 123 -18.83 1.96 -6.26
CA VAL A 123 -18.92 0.74 -5.47
C VAL A 123 -19.42 1.11 -4.09
N LYS A 124 -20.48 0.43 -3.65
CA LYS A 124 -21.10 0.60 -2.34
C LYS A 124 -21.00 -0.71 -1.59
N VAL A 125 -20.54 -0.65 -0.34
CA VAL A 125 -20.43 -1.83 0.53
C VAL A 125 -21.38 -1.66 1.70
N THR A 126 -22.40 -2.51 1.79
CA THR A 126 -23.44 -2.44 2.81
C THR A 126 -23.23 -3.52 3.86
N ASN A 127 -23.24 -3.16 5.15
CA ASN A 127 -23.37 -4.13 6.21
C ASN A 127 -24.82 -4.63 6.24
N VAL A 128 -25.02 -5.91 5.92
CA VAL A 128 -26.35 -6.50 5.80
C VAL A 128 -27.10 -6.53 7.15
N SER A 129 -26.38 -6.70 8.26
CA SER A 129 -26.99 -6.80 9.60
C SER A 129 -27.41 -5.45 10.17
N LYS A 130 -26.68 -4.38 9.86
CA LYS A 130 -26.92 -3.04 10.42
C LYS A 130 -27.59 -2.07 9.44
N GLY A 131 -27.54 -2.35 8.14
CA GLY A 131 -28.08 -1.51 7.07
C GLY A 131 -27.25 -0.26 6.76
N ASN A 132 -26.17 0.02 7.49
CA ASN A 132 -25.23 1.10 7.15
C ASN A 132 -24.33 0.68 5.97
N PHE A 133 -23.83 1.68 5.25
CA PHE A 133 -22.99 1.44 4.09
C PHE A 133 -21.71 2.29 4.12
N TYR A 134 -20.74 1.85 3.33
CA TYR A 134 -19.51 2.54 3.03
C TYR A 134 -19.46 2.80 1.52
N GLU A 135 -19.10 4.01 1.13
CA GLU A 135 -18.74 4.31 -0.25
C GLU A 135 -17.27 3.96 -0.46
N ALA A 136 -17.00 3.06 -1.39
CA ALA A 136 -15.63 2.70 -1.72
C ALA A 136 -14.99 3.79 -2.60
N LYS A 137 -13.69 4.01 -2.39
CA LYS A 137 -12.90 4.86 -3.28
C LYS A 137 -12.58 4.07 -4.54
N THR A 138 -12.74 4.70 -5.70
CA THR A 138 -12.35 4.14 -7.00
C THR A 138 -11.19 4.95 -7.55
N VAL A 139 -10.15 4.25 -8.01
CA VAL A 139 -8.94 4.88 -8.58
C VAL A 139 -8.60 4.19 -9.89
N SER A 140 -8.20 4.97 -10.90
CA SER A 140 -7.80 4.47 -12.20
C SER A 140 -6.35 4.88 -12.49
N TYR A 141 -5.54 3.96 -12.98
CA TYR A 141 -4.21 4.23 -13.51
C TYR A 141 -3.97 3.37 -14.75
N LEU A 142 -3.68 4.04 -15.88
CA LEU A 142 -3.60 3.41 -17.20
C LEU A 142 -4.86 2.58 -17.54
N ASP A 143 -4.70 1.28 -17.75
CA ASP A 143 -5.75 0.33 -18.09
C ASP A 143 -6.42 -0.31 -16.85
N THR A 144 -5.93 0.02 -15.66
CA THR A 144 -6.31 -0.66 -14.42
C THR A 144 -7.15 0.25 -13.57
N ARG A 145 -8.32 -0.26 -13.15
CA ARG A 145 -9.21 0.44 -12.22
C ARG A 145 -9.41 -0.43 -10.99
N ILE A 146 -9.19 0.15 -9.83
CA ILE A 146 -9.36 -0.52 -8.54
C ILE A 146 -10.42 0.20 -7.70
N TRP A 147 -10.97 -0.53 -6.76
CA TRP A 147 -11.83 0.00 -5.70
C TRP A 147 -11.34 -0.50 -4.35
N PHE A 148 -11.53 0.30 -3.30
CA PHE A 148 -11.17 -0.12 -1.95
C PHE A 148 -11.99 0.61 -0.88
N VAL A 149 -12.15 -0.05 0.26
CA VAL A 149 -12.83 0.48 1.43
C VAL A 149 -12.29 -0.16 2.71
N PHE A 150 -12.40 0.56 3.82
CA PHE A 150 -11.98 0.11 5.14
C PHE A 150 -13.21 -0.07 6.05
N PRO A 151 -13.92 -1.20 5.98
CA PRO A 151 -15.11 -1.43 6.79
C PRO A 151 -14.74 -1.67 8.25
N SER A 152 -15.72 -1.65 9.15
CA SER A 152 -15.50 -2.07 10.55
C SER A 152 -15.16 -3.56 10.63
N LYS A 153 -14.21 -3.94 11.51
CA LYS A 153 -13.86 -5.35 11.81
C LYS A 153 -15.04 -6.19 12.32
N ASN A 154 -16.04 -5.52 12.87
CA ASN A 154 -17.24 -6.16 13.41
C ASN A 154 -18.30 -6.44 12.35
N ASP A 155 -18.12 -5.95 11.13
CA ASP A 155 -19.07 -6.15 10.04
C ASP A 155 -18.77 -7.49 9.34
N LYS A 156 -19.48 -8.54 9.77
CA LYS A 156 -19.25 -9.92 9.30
C LYS A 156 -19.91 -10.24 7.97
N VAL A 157 -21.07 -9.64 7.69
CA VAL A 157 -21.83 -9.88 6.47
C VAL A 157 -21.89 -8.59 5.67
N LEU A 158 -21.21 -8.57 4.54
CA LEU A 158 -21.11 -7.40 3.66
C LEU A 158 -21.72 -7.73 2.30
N ASN A 159 -22.45 -6.79 1.73
CA ASN A 159 -22.90 -6.83 0.34
C ASN A 159 -22.15 -5.77 -0.46
N ILE A 160 -21.41 -6.20 -1.48
CA ILE A 160 -20.70 -5.33 -2.42
C ILE A 160 -21.65 -5.10 -3.59
N GLU A 161 -21.85 -3.84 -3.98
CA GLU A 161 -22.71 -3.45 -5.10
C GLU A 161 -21.97 -2.51 -6.04
N GLY A 162 -22.02 -2.81 -7.33
CA GLY A 162 -21.49 -1.99 -8.42
C GLY A 162 -22.62 -1.21 -9.05
N ILE A 163 -22.52 0.12 -9.02
CA ILE A 163 -23.59 1.03 -9.39
C ILE A 163 -23.23 1.77 -10.67
N SER A 164 -24.16 1.83 -11.62
CA SER A 164 -24.02 2.53 -12.90
C SER A 164 -24.05 4.05 -12.71
N GLU A 165 -23.77 4.79 -13.78
CA GLU A 165 -23.94 6.26 -13.79
C GLU A 165 -25.38 6.67 -13.49
N LYS A 166 -26.36 5.86 -13.90
CA LYS A 166 -27.81 6.09 -13.68
C LYS A 166 -28.28 5.67 -12.28
N GLY A 167 -27.40 5.14 -11.44
CA GLY A 167 -27.74 4.66 -10.10
C GLY A 167 -28.27 3.22 -10.05
N GLU A 168 -28.19 2.47 -11.14
CA GLU A 168 -28.65 1.08 -11.21
C GLU A 168 -27.59 0.12 -10.67
N VAL A 169 -27.99 -0.93 -9.96
CA VAL A 169 -27.07 -2.00 -9.54
C VAL A 169 -26.78 -2.90 -10.74
N ILE A 170 -25.53 -2.92 -11.19
CA ILE A 170 -25.06 -3.73 -12.33
C ILE A 170 -24.52 -5.08 -11.87
N ASP A 171 -23.88 -5.11 -10.70
CA ASP A 171 -23.30 -6.32 -10.14
C ASP A 171 -23.39 -6.28 -8.62
N SER A 172 -23.48 -7.47 -7.99
CA SER A 172 -23.51 -7.57 -6.54
C SER A 172 -22.95 -8.90 -6.07
N GLN A 173 -22.17 -8.85 -4.98
CA GLN A 173 -21.67 -10.02 -4.30
C GLN A 173 -21.81 -9.87 -2.80
N LYS A 174 -22.44 -10.87 -2.17
CA LYS A 174 -22.50 -11.01 -0.72
C LYS A 174 -21.30 -11.83 -0.23
N ILE A 175 -20.61 -11.33 0.79
CA ILE A 175 -19.57 -12.05 1.52
C ILE A 175 -20.00 -12.25 2.98
N ASP A 176 -19.80 -13.45 3.50
CA ASP A 176 -20.16 -13.85 4.87
C ASP A 176 -18.94 -14.36 5.61
N ARG A 177 -18.31 -13.46 6.36
CA ARG A 177 -17.08 -13.70 7.10
C ARG A 177 -17.25 -14.59 8.33
N SER A 178 -18.48 -14.92 8.68
CA SER A 178 -18.74 -15.92 9.73
C SER A 178 -18.56 -17.36 9.23
N LYS A 179 -18.56 -17.54 7.90
CA LYS A 179 -18.45 -18.85 7.24
C LYS A 179 -17.13 -19.00 6.49
N ASP A 180 -16.64 -17.92 5.90
CA ASP A 180 -15.41 -17.91 5.13
C ASP A 180 -14.53 -16.73 5.53
N LEU A 181 -13.34 -17.03 6.05
CA LEU A 181 -12.39 -16.02 6.49
C LEU A 181 -11.69 -15.32 5.32
N HIS A 182 -11.62 -15.98 4.16
CA HIS A 182 -10.92 -15.51 2.97
C HIS A 182 -11.80 -15.68 1.73
N PRO A 183 -12.93 -14.95 1.66
CA PRO A 183 -13.87 -15.11 0.56
C PRO A 183 -13.23 -14.76 -0.77
N ASP A 184 -13.40 -15.63 -1.77
CA ASP A 184 -13.09 -15.33 -3.16
C ASP A 184 -14.04 -14.24 -3.65
N ILE A 185 -13.47 -13.11 -4.10
CA ILE A 185 -14.24 -11.97 -4.60
C ILE A 185 -14.13 -11.96 -6.13
N MET A 186 -15.27 -12.18 -6.79
CA MET A 186 -15.44 -12.19 -8.25
C MET A 186 -16.27 -10.99 -8.75
N PHE A 187 -16.48 -10.01 -7.87
CA PHE A 187 -17.22 -8.79 -8.15
C PHE A 187 -16.56 -7.94 -9.24
N GLY A 188 -17.36 -7.41 -10.17
CA GLY A 188 -16.88 -6.49 -11.20
C GLY A 188 -16.20 -7.15 -12.40
N GLU A 189 -16.35 -8.47 -12.58
CA GLU A 189 -15.76 -9.23 -13.69
C GLU A 189 -16.49 -9.06 -15.03
N LYS A 190 -17.83 -9.03 -15.02
CA LYS A 190 -18.64 -9.11 -16.25
C LYS A 190 -18.62 -7.78 -17.00
N LYS A 191 -18.10 -7.73 -18.24
CA LYS A 191 -18.18 -6.55 -19.11
C LYS A 191 -19.61 -6.27 -19.61
#